data_AF-A0A4R4MN81-F1
#
_entry.id   AF-A0A4R4MN81-F1
#
_cell.length_a   1.000
_cell.length_b   1.000
_cell.length_c   1.000
_cell.angle_alpha   90.00
_cell.angle_beta   90.00
_cell.angle_gamma   90.00
#
_symmetry.space_group_name_H-M   'P 1'
#
loop_
_entity.id
_entity.type
_entity.pdbx_description
1 polymer ?
#
loop_
_entity_poly.entity_id
_entity_poly.type
_entity_poly.pdbx_seq_one_letter_code
_entity_poly.pdbx_strand_id
1 'polypeptide(L)'
;MNSENEALQNRQHRNLIAIRQAYEDAEVALNSMTDFEEAYQLATQLADGLRTLADAAALARARSAAQISEAEALSLAGLATKLGVSKARASQLLRAARGREEKKSADR
;
A
#
# COMPACT_ATOMS: atom_id res chain seq x y z
N MET A 1 -25.70 5.60 -11.53
CA MET A 1 -24.58 4.64 -11.39
C MET A 1 -23.21 5.25 -11.72
N ASN A 2 -23.08 6.20 -12.67
CA ASN A 2 -21.77 6.84 -12.98
C ASN A 2 -21.30 7.88 -11.93
N SER A 3 -22.18 8.73 -11.41
CA SER A 3 -21.79 9.84 -10.52
C SER A 3 -21.21 9.39 -9.16
N GLU A 4 -21.72 8.30 -8.57
CA GLU A 4 -21.22 7.77 -7.30
C GLU A 4 -19.85 7.09 -7.44
N ASN A 5 -19.60 6.42 -8.58
CA ASN A 5 -18.32 5.79 -8.86
C ASN A 5 -17.23 6.84 -9.10
N GLU A 6 -17.55 7.89 -9.86
CA GLU A 6 -16.66 9.05 -10.05
C GLU A 6 -16.35 9.78 -8.74
N ALA A 7 -17.36 10.00 -7.88
CA ALA A 7 -17.16 10.59 -6.56
C ALA A 7 -16.24 9.75 -5.67
N LEU A 8 -16.37 8.42 -5.71
CA LEU A 8 -15.52 7.50 -4.95
C LEU A 8 -14.07 7.51 -5.47
N GLN A 9 -13.87 7.46 -6.78
CA GLN A 9 -12.54 7.52 -7.40
C GLN A 9 -11.84 8.85 -7.10
N ASN A 10 -12.57 9.96 -7.19
CA ASN A 10 -12.06 11.28 -6.83
C ASN A 10 -11.66 11.36 -5.35
N ARG A 11 -12.44 10.75 -4.45
CA ARG A 11 -12.09 10.67 -3.02
C ARG A 11 -10.83 9.84 -2.78
N GLN A 12 -10.70 8.70 -3.45
CA GLN A 12 -9.51 7.84 -3.36
C GLN A 12 -8.25 8.59 -3.82
N HIS A 13 -8.33 9.29 -4.94
CA HIS A 13 -7.22 10.08 -5.46
C HIS A 13 -6.82 11.22 -4.51
N ARG A 14 -7.80 11.95 -3.97
CA ARG A 14 -7.55 13.02 -2.97
C ARG A 14 -6.85 12.49 -1.72
N ASN A 15 -7.23 11.31 -1.24
CA ASN A 15 -6.58 10.72 -0.07
C ASN A 15 -5.10 10.40 -0.31
N LEU A 16 -4.74 9.94 -1.51
CA LEU A 16 -3.34 9.69 -1.86
C LEU A 16 -2.53 10.98 -1.92
N ILE A 17 -3.12 12.06 -2.45
CA ILE A 17 -2.50 13.39 -2.47
C ILE A 17 -2.29 13.88 -1.03
N ALA A 18 -3.29 13.75 -0.15
CA ALA A 18 -3.21 14.21 1.23
C ALA A 18 -2.10 13.49 2.02
N ILE A 19 -1.91 12.17 1.83
CA ILE A 19 -0.82 11.42 2.48
C ILE A 19 0.55 11.97 2.03
N ARG A 20 0.71 12.23 0.73
CA ARG A 20 1.96 12.78 0.19
C ARG A 20 2.23 14.18 0.75
N GLN A 21 1.22 15.05 0.77
CA GLN A 21 1.35 16.39 1.31
C GLN A 21 1.73 16.37 2.80
N ALA A 22 1.07 15.53 3.60
CA ALA A 22 1.40 15.39 5.02
C ALA A 22 2.84 14.90 5.25
N TYR A 23 3.37 14.04 4.38
CA TYR A 23 4.78 13.63 4.43
C TYR A 23 5.72 14.79 4.09
N GLU A 24 5.44 15.54 3.02
CA GLU A 24 6.22 16.72 2.62
C GLU A 24 6.23 17.79 3.73
N ASP A 25 5.07 18.04 4.37
CA ASP A 25 4.95 18.95 5.50
C ASP A 25 5.76 18.49 6.72
N ALA A 26 5.74 17.19 7.02
CA ALA A 26 6.52 16.62 8.13
C ALA A 26 8.03 16.75 7.89
N GLU A 27 8.49 16.54 6.65
CA GLU A 27 9.91 16.72 6.28
C GLU A 27 10.35 18.18 6.46
N VAL A 28 9.54 19.15 6.03
CA VAL A 28 9.82 20.58 6.22
C VAL A 28 9.88 20.94 7.70
N ALA A 29 8.93 20.44 8.50
CA ALA A 29 8.88 20.70 9.93
C ALA A 29 10.13 20.18 10.64
N LEU A 30 10.50 18.91 10.39
CA LEU A 30 11.68 18.28 11.00
C LEU A 30 12.97 19.01 10.66
N ASN A 31 13.15 19.44 9.41
CA ASN A 31 14.33 20.17 8.98
C ASN A 31 14.41 21.61 9.53
N SER A 32 13.29 22.15 10.02
CA SER A 32 13.22 23.49 10.60
C SER A 32 13.41 23.50 12.13
N MET A 33 13.52 22.32 12.75
CA MET A 33 13.68 22.21 14.20
C MET A 33 15.09 22.60 14.64
N THR A 34 15.16 23.34 15.74
CA THR A 34 16.43 23.73 16.38
C THR A 34 16.85 22.77 17.49
N ASP A 35 15.90 21.99 18.05
CA ASP A 35 16.19 20.84 18.90
C ASP A 35 16.45 19.61 18.03
N PHE A 36 17.72 19.29 17.83
CA PHE A 36 18.14 18.19 16.95
C PHE A 36 17.85 16.80 17.54
N GLU A 37 17.80 16.68 18.88
CA GLU A 37 17.48 15.40 19.51
C GLU A 37 15.99 15.10 19.33
N GLU A 38 15.13 16.08 19.60
CA GLU A 38 13.69 15.95 19.37
C GLU A 38 13.39 15.69 17.88
N ALA A 39 14.06 16.39 16.97
CA ALA A 39 13.92 16.18 15.53
C ALA A 39 14.30 14.74 15.12
N TYR A 40 15.38 14.20 15.68
CA TYR A 40 15.79 12.81 15.42
C TYR A 40 14.76 11.79 15.92
N GLN A 41 14.21 12.01 17.12
CA GLN A 41 13.18 11.10 17.68
C GLN A 41 11.90 11.12 16.83
N LEU A 42 11.44 12.30 16.42
CA LEU A 42 10.26 12.44 15.57
C LEU A 42 10.48 11.86 14.16
N ALA A 43 11.67 12.06 13.58
CA ALA A 43 12.04 11.44 12.30
C ALA A 43 12.05 9.91 12.38
N THR A 44 12.48 9.35 13.50
CA THR A 44 12.45 7.90 13.76
C THR A 44 11.01 7.39 13.81
N GLN A 45 10.13 8.09 14.53
CA GLN A 45 8.70 7.75 14.58
C GLN A 45 8.04 7.82 13.20
N LEU A 46 8.37 8.86 12.41
CA LEU A 46 7.91 8.98 11.03
C LEU A 46 8.36 7.79 10.17
N ALA A 47 9.63 7.39 10.26
CA ALA A 47 10.16 6.26 9.51
C ALA A 47 9.46 4.93 9.84
N ASP A 48 9.18 4.68 11.13
CA ASP A 48 8.45 3.48 11.56
C ASP A 48 6.99 3.48 11.12
N GLY A 49 6.34 4.64 11.17
CA GLY A 49 5.00 4.84 10.61
C GLY A 49 4.95 4.57 9.11
N LEU A 50 5.91 5.12 8.35
CA LEU A 50 6.01 4.92 6.90
C LEU A 50 6.28 3.45 6.54
N ARG A 51 7.09 2.74 7.33
CA ARG A 51 7.30 1.30 7.14
C ARG A 51 5.98 0.53 7.28
N THR A 52 5.20 0.84 8.31
CA THR A 52 3.88 0.23 8.52
C THR A 52 2.92 0.51 7.36
N LEU A 53 2.92 1.75 6.85
CA LEU A 53 2.10 2.14 5.70
C LEU A 53 2.56 1.44 4.41
N ALA A 54 3.87 1.32 4.19
CA ALA A 54 4.43 0.63 3.04
C ALA A 54 4.04 -0.86 3.02
N ASP A 55 4.10 -1.53 4.18
CA ASP A 55 3.67 -2.93 4.32
C ASP A 55 2.17 -3.09 4.05
N ALA A 56 1.35 -2.17 4.58
CA ALA A 56 -0.09 -2.18 4.33
C ALA A 56 -0.42 -1.96 2.85
N ALA A 57 0.28 -1.03 2.18
CA ALA A 57 0.11 -0.76 0.76
C ALA A 57 0.57 -1.94 -0.11
N ALA A 58 1.70 -2.57 0.22
CA ALA A 58 2.18 -3.77 -0.45
C ALA A 58 1.17 -4.91 -0.37
N LEU A 59 0.55 -5.10 0.80
CA LEU A 59 -0.49 -6.09 0.99
C LEU A 59 -1.78 -5.75 0.24
N ALA A 60 -2.21 -4.49 0.24
CA ALA A 60 -3.37 -4.05 -0.54
C ALA A 60 -3.16 -4.39 -2.03
N ARG A 61 -1.98 -4.10 -2.58
CA ARG A 61 -1.60 -4.47 -3.94
C ARG A 61 -1.62 -5.99 -4.17
N ALA A 62 -1.13 -6.78 -3.22
CA ALA A 62 -1.15 -8.24 -3.29
C ALA A 62 -2.58 -8.80 -3.34
N ARG A 63 -3.47 -8.26 -2.49
CA ARG A 63 -4.90 -8.64 -2.48
C ARG A 63 -5.60 -8.29 -3.78
N SER A 64 -5.37 -7.08 -4.31
CA SER A 64 -5.93 -6.71 -5.61
C SER A 64 -5.43 -7.62 -6.73
N ALA A 65 -4.15 -8.02 -6.71
CA ALA A 65 -3.63 -8.98 -7.69
C ALA A 65 -4.31 -10.36 -7.58
N ALA A 66 -4.57 -10.85 -6.36
CA ALA A 66 -5.32 -12.10 -6.16
C ALA A 66 -6.76 -11.99 -6.67
N GLN A 67 -7.47 -10.90 -6.33
CA GLN A 67 -8.83 -10.64 -6.80
C GLN A 67 -8.91 -10.58 -8.32
N ILE A 68 -7.96 -9.92 -9.00
CA ILE A 68 -7.89 -9.90 -10.47
C ILE A 68 -7.67 -11.31 -11.02
N SER A 69 -6.73 -12.06 -10.42
CA SER A 69 -6.45 -13.43 -10.85
C SER A 69 -7.66 -14.35 -10.74
N GLU A 70 -8.44 -14.21 -9.67
CA GLU A 70 -9.65 -15.01 -9.41
C GLU A 70 -10.81 -14.58 -10.32
N ALA A 71 -11.09 -13.29 -10.40
CA ALA A 71 -12.19 -12.75 -11.21
C ALA A 71 -12.04 -13.05 -12.70
N GLU A 72 -10.80 -13.08 -13.20
CA GLU A 72 -10.49 -13.34 -14.61
C GLU A 72 -9.99 -14.77 -14.86
N ALA A 73 -9.98 -15.65 -13.84
CA ALA A 73 -9.46 -17.02 -13.89
C ALA A 73 -8.05 -17.12 -14.53
N LEU A 74 -7.18 -16.16 -14.23
CA LEU A 74 -5.87 -16.05 -14.87
C LEU A 74 -4.90 -17.12 -14.36
N SER A 75 -4.14 -17.69 -15.29
CA SER A 75 -2.91 -18.41 -14.94
C SER A 75 -1.86 -17.45 -14.37
N LEU A 76 -0.86 -17.97 -13.67
CA LEU A 76 0.25 -17.15 -13.14
C LEU A 76 0.96 -16.33 -14.24
N ALA A 77 1.11 -16.90 -15.44
CA ALA A 77 1.69 -16.18 -16.58
C ALA A 77 0.74 -15.10 -17.09
N GLY A 78 -0.57 -15.38 -17.18
CA GLY A 78 -1.59 -14.41 -17.56
C GLY A 78 -1.65 -13.22 -16.59
N LEU A 79 -1.59 -13.49 -15.28
CA LEU A 79 -1.53 -12.44 -14.27
C LEU A 79 -0.27 -11.58 -14.39
N ALA A 80 0.90 -12.20 -14.61
CA ALA A 80 2.16 -11.49 -14.79
C ALA A 80 2.09 -10.52 -15.98
N THR A 81 1.56 -10.99 -17.12
CA THR A 81 1.33 -10.16 -18.30
C THR A 81 0.33 -9.04 -18.03
N LYS A 82 -0.81 -9.35 -17.40
CA LYS A 82 -1.88 -8.37 -17.10
C LYS A 82 -1.39 -7.23 -16.20
N LEU A 83 -0.57 -7.55 -15.20
CA LEU A 83 -0.04 -6.58 -14.26
C LEU A 83 1.26 -5.91 -14.72
N GLY A 84 1.83 -6.30 -15.87
CA GLY A 84 3.10 -5.77 -16.37
C GLY A 84 4.29 -6.09 -15.46
N VAL A 85 4.31 -7.26 -14.83
CA VAL A 85 5.37 -7.70 -13.90
C VAL A 85 5.95 -9.05 -14.28
N SER A 86 7.09 -9.42 -13.70
CA SER A 86 7.67 -10.75 -13.90
C SER A 86 6.79 -11.85 -13.27
N LYS A 87 6.88 -13.07 -13.81
CA LYS A 87 6.19 -14.26 -13.26
C LYS A 87 6.55 -14.51 -11.79
N ALA A 88 7.81 -14.29 -11.42
CA ALA A 88 8.27 -14.39 -10.04
C ALA A 88 7.58 -13.36 -9.14
N ARG A 89 7.43 -12.11 -9.62
CA ARG A 89 6.75 -11.05 -8.86
C ARG A 89 5.25 -11.32 -8.70
N ALA A 90 4.58 -11.79 -9.76
CA ALA A 90 3.19 -12.22 -9.69
C ALA A 90 3.00 -13.34 -8.64
N SER A 91 3.92 -14.32 -8.60
CA SER A 91 3.89 -15.41 -7.62
C SER A 91 4.05 -14.89 -6.18
N GLN A 92 4.98 -13.96 -5.95
CA GLN A 92 5.16 -13.32 -4.64
C GLN A 92 3.89 -12.59 -4.17
N LEU A 93 3.20 -11.88 -5.06
CA LEU A 93 1.95 -11.18 -4.74
C LEU A 93 0.86 -12.17 -4.30
N LEU A 94 0.67 -13.27 -5.03
CA LEU A 94 -0.32 -14.29 -4.65
C LEU A 94 0.02 -14.95 -3.32
N ARG A 95 1.29 -15.23 -3.04
CA ARG A 95 1.73 -15.76 -1.74
C ARG A 95 1.49 -14.77 -0.61
N ALA A 96 1.83 -13.50 -0.81
CA ALA A 96 1.62 -12.44 0.17
C ALA A 96 0.14 -12.22 0.51
N ALA A 97 -0.75 -12.37 -0.47
CA ALA A 97 -2.19 -12.31 -0.26
C ALA A 97 -2.69 -13.43 0.68
N ARG A 98 -2.22 -14.67 0.46
CA ARG A 98 -2.59 -15.86 1.25
C ARG A 98 -2.03 -15.86 2.67
N GLY A 99 -0.79 -15.42 2.86
CA GLY A 99 -0.10 -15.47 4.17
C GLY A 99 -0.75 -14.64 5.29
N ARG A 100 -1.67 -13.71 4.98
CA ARG A 100 -2.49 -13.02 6.00
C ARG A 100 -3.86 -13.64 6.22
N GLU A 101 -4.40 -14.41 5.28
CA GLU A 101 -5.64 -15.17 5.50
C GLU A 101 -5.41 -16.28 6.52
N GLU A 102 -4.28 -16.99 6.42
CA GLU A 102 -3.88 -18.02 7.39
C GLU A 102 -3.73 -17.45 8.81
N LYS A 103 -3.13 -16.26 8.97
CA LYS A 103 -3.04 -15.58 10.28
C LYS A 103 -4.41 -15.14 10.83
N LYS A 104 -5.37 -14.76 9.97
CA LYS A 104 -6.70 -14.31 10.39
C LYS A 104 -7.63 -15.49 10.74
N SER A 105 -7.36 -16.67 10.22
CA SER A 105 -8.09 -17.92 10.50
C SER A 105 -7.62 -18.61 11.78
N ALA A 106 -6.37 -18.40 12.21
CA ALA A 106 -5.80 -18.98 13.43
C ALA A 106 -6.16 -18.21 14.72
N ASP A 107 -6.71 -17.00 14.61
CA ASP A 107 -7.14 -16.13 15.71
C ASP A 107 -8.67 -16.17 15.96
N ARG A 108 -9.37 -17.19 15.45
CA ARG A 108 -10.82 -17.44 15.62
C ARG A 108 -11.06 -18.80 16.22
#